data_AF-A0A952L179-F1
#
_entry.id   AF-A0A952L179-F1
#
_cell.length_a   1.000
_cell.length_b   1.000
_cell.length_c   1.000
_cell.angle_alpha   90.00
_cell.angle_beta   90.00
_cell.angle_gamma   90.00
#
_symmetry.space_group_name_H-M   'P 1'
#
loop_
_entity.id
_entity.type
_entity.pdbx_description
1 polymer ?
#
loop_
_entity_poly.entity_id
_entity_poly.type
_entity_poly.pdbx_seq_one_letter_code
_entity_poly.pdbx_strand_id
1 'polypeptide(L)'
;MPFRILRPDPATDFLAFSLPDALATSLSALKSLIVRSSLAASRFSAADPDFRKIAAEADVDLIVTGTLLSAGDEIRIVAQLTDAASGTLTFSQSMQTSIGNVFRLQDEITECLVNALELRLSASEQRMLRQDVPSDPKAYEYYLRANLFSNDSRQWDAARDLYLRCVDVDPCYAPAWARLGRIYHVIAKYLPSGTKDGLQ
;
A
#
# COMPACT_ATOMS: atom_id res chain seq x y z
N MET A 1 -1.13 -7.71 -6.90
CA MET A 1 -2.09 -6.61 -6.82
C MET A 1 -1.52 -5.33 -7.42
N PRO A 2 -1.77 -5.02 -8.70
CA PRO A 2 -1.69 -3.64 -9.17
C PRO A 2 -3.07 -2.97 -9.07
N PHE A 3 -3.12 -1.77 -8.46
CA PHE A 3 -4.28 -0.89 -8.62
C PHE A 3 -3.97 0.05 -9.79
N ARG A 4 -4.94 0.20 -10.69
CA ARG A 4 -4.81 1.01 -11.90
C ARG A 4 -5.54 2.33 -11.73
N ILE A 5 -4.89 3.43 -12.09
CA ILE A 5 -5.54 4.74 -12.17
C ILE A 5 -6.29 4.85 -13.50
N LEU A 6 -7.56 5.24 -13.44
CA LEU A 6 -8.38 5.46 -14.63
C LEU A 6 -8.24 6.88 -15.21
N ARG A 7 -8.01 7.86 -14.34
CA ARG A 7 -7.71 9.26 -14.70
C ARG A 7 -6.57 9.76 -13.80
N PRO A 8 -5.42 10.18 -14.36
CA PRO A 8 -4.32 10.72 -13.56
C PRO A 8 -4.73 11.99 -12.82
N ASP A 9 -4.28 12.10 -11.58
CA ASP A 9 -4.45 13.24 -10.71
C ASP A 9 -3.28 13.30 -9.73
N PRO A 10 -2.38 14.31 -9.83
CA PRO A 10 -1.20 14.41 -9.00
C PRO A 10 -1.47 14.37 -7.49
N ALA A 11 -2.67 14.77 -7.07
CA ALA A 11 -3.07 14.74 -5.67
C ALA A 11 -3.33 13.32 -5.15
N THR A 12 -3.65 12.36 -6.02
CA THR A 12 -4.06 11.00 -5.66
C THR A 12 -3.26 9.90 -6.36
N ASP A 13 -2.38 10.24 -7.31
CA ASP A 13 -1.58 9.28 -8.08
C ASP A 13 -0.74 8.34 -7.21
N PHE A 14 -0.28 8.83 -6.05
CA PHE A 14 0.49 8.02 -5.10
C PHE A 14 -0.31 6.81 -4.55
N LEU A 15 -1.64 6.88 -4.54
CA LEU A 15 -2.51 5.83 -4.00
C LEU A 15 -2.48 4.55 -4.82
N ALA A 16 -2.25 4.65 -6.13
CA ALA A 16 -2.17 3.48 -6.99
C ALA A 16 -0.98 2.56 -6.68
N PHE A 17 0.04 3.09 -6.02
CA PHE A 17 1.19 2.32 -5.55
C PHE A 17 1.13 2.03 -4.06
N SER A 18 0.77 3.04 -3.26
CA SER A 18 0.83 2.94 -1.81
C SER A 18 -0.34 2.14 -1.21
N LEU A 19 -1.54 2.21 -1.78
CA LEU A 19 -2.69 1.44 -1.28
C LEU A 19 -2.54 -0.08 -1.52
N PRO A 20 -2.14 -0.57 -2.71
CA PRO A 20 -1.85 -2.00 -2.87
C PRO A 20 -0.72 -2.48 -1.97
N ASP A 21 0.29 -1.65 -1.70
CA ASP A 21 1.39 -2.01 -0.80
C ASP A 21 0.92 -2.12 0.65
N ALA A 22 0.09 -1.17 1.10
CA ALA A 22 -0.53 -1.22 2.41
C ALA A 22 -1.43 -2.45 2.55
N LEU A 23 -2.31 -2.72 1.57
CA LEU A 23 -3.16 -3.92 1.57
C LEU A 23 -2.33 -5.21 1.56
N ALA A 24 -1.28 -5.29 0.75
CA ALA A 24 -0.40 -6.45 0.73
C ALA A 24 0.29 -6.66 2.09
N THR A 25 0.69 -5.57 2.75
CA THR A 25 1.28 -5.60 4.10
C THR A 25 0.27 -6.13 5.12
N SER A 26 -0.94 -5.56 5.17
CA SER A 26 -1.99 -6.01 6.10
C SER A 26 -2.37 -7.46 5.88
N LEU A 27 -2.56 -7.88 4.63
CA LEU A 27 -2.95 -9.26 4.31
C LEU A 27 -1.80 -10.25 4.56
N SER A 28 -0.53 -9.84 4.44
CA SER A 28 0.61 -10.70 4.73
C SER A 28 0.75 -11.05 6.21
N ALA A 29 0.10 -10.28 7.09
CA ALA A 29 0.02 -10.55 8.52
C ALA A 29 -0.89 -11.75 8.84
N LEU A 30 -1.74 -12.17 7.90
CA LEU A 30 -2.66 -13.30 8.05
C LEU A 30 -1.94 -14.61 7.73
N LYS A 31 -1.92 -15.55 8.68
CA LYS A 31 -1.13 -16.79 8.53
C LYS A 31 -1.69 -17.74 7.47
N SER A 32 -2.97 -17.59 7.15
CA SER A 32 -3.66 -18.38 6.12
C SER A 32 -3.38 -17.90 4.70
N LEU A 33 -2.70 -16.77 4.51
CA LEU A 33 -2.42 -16.19 3.20
C LEU A 33 -0.92 -16.15 2.91
N ILE A 34 -0.58 -16.42 1.66
CA ILE A 34 0.73 -16.11 1.09
C ILE A 34 0.53 -14.95 0.12
N VAL A 35 1.05 -13.78 0.48
CA VAL A 35 0.86 -12.55 -0.30
C VAL A 35 2.14 -12.22 -1.04
N ARG A 36 2.06 -12.12 -2.37
CA ARG A 36 3.18 -11.60 -3.19
C ARG A 36 3.27 -10.09 -3.02
N SER A 37 4.50 -9.57 -2.89
CA SER A 37 4.72 -8.13 -2.73
C SER A 37 4.08 -7.31 -3.86
N SER A 38 3.58 -6.13 -3.52
CA SER A 38 3.03 -5.15 -4.47
C SER A 38 4.03 -4.81 -5.58
N LEU A 39 5.31 -4.68 -5.24
CA LEU A 39 6.41 -4.43 -6.18
C LEU A 39 6.65 -5.60 -7.13
N ALA A 40 6.57 -6.84 -6.67
CA ALA A 40 6.64 -7.99 -7.57
C ALA A 40 5.44 -8.01 -8.52
N ALA A 41 4.26 -7.63 -8.03
CA ALA A 41 3.04 -7.60 -8.81
C ALA A 41 2.97 -6.45 -9.84
N SER A 42 3.68 -5.34 -9.61
CA SER A 42 3.65 -4.17 -10.50
C SER A 42 4.16 -4.49 -11.91
N ARG A 43 5.03 -5.50 -12.06
CA ARG A 43 5.49 -6.00 -13.37
C ARG A 43 4.36 -6.52 -14.27
N PHE A 44 3.22 -6.87 -13.67
CA PHE A 44 2.05 -7.42 -14.35
C PHE A 44 0.95 -6.37 -14.57
N SER A 45 1.24 -5.09 -14.37
CA SER A 45 0.26 -3.99 -14.46
C SER A 45 -0.07 -3.59 -15.92
N ALA A 46 -0.21 -4.57 -16.82
CA ALA A 46 -0.57 -4.36 -18.23
C ALA A 46 -2.04 -3.95 -18.38
N ALA A 47 -2.37 -3.25 -19.47
CA ALA A 47 -3.75 -2.84 -19.77
C ALA A 47 -4.68 -4.02 -20.04
N ASP A 48 -4.14 -5.14 -20.52
CA ASP A 48 -4.85 -6.39 -20.78
C ASP A 48 -4.04 -7.55 -20.16
N PRO A 49 -4.22 -7.83 -18.86
CA PRO A 49 -3.44 -8.83 -18.16
C PRO A 49 -3.89 -10.24 -18.52
N ASP A 50 -2.96 -11.07 -19.00
CA ASP A 50 -3.17 -12.51 -19.12
C ASP A 50 -3.08 -13.15 -17.73
N PHE A 51 -4.24 -13.38 -17.12
CA PHE A 51 -4.32 -13.94 -15.77
C PHE A 51 -3.69 -15.33 -15.64
N ARG A 52 -3.72 -16.17 -16.68
CA ARG A 52 -3.09 -17.49 -16.63
C ARG A 52 -1.57 -17.38 -16.59
N LYS A 53 -1.02 -16.46 -17.38
CA LYS A 53 0.42 -16.18 -17.37
C LYS A 53 0.85 -15.62 -16.01
N ILE A 54 0.07 -14.70 -15.44
CA ILE A 54 0.33 -14.14 -14.11
C ILE A 54 0.28 -15.24 -13.05
N ALA A 55 -0.73 -16.12 -13.09
CA ALA A 55 -0.85 -17.25 -12.17
C ALA A 55 0.40 -18.12 -12.17
N ALA A 56 0.89 -18.47 -13.37
CA ALA A 56 2.06 -19.33 -13.53
C ALA A 56 3.37 -18.64 -13.12
N GLU A 57 3.58 -17.38 -13.49
CA GLU A 57 4.84 -16.67 -13.21
C GLU A 57 4.93 -16.17 -11.77
N ALA A 58 3.81 -15.77 -11.17
CA ALA A 58 3.77 -15.27 -9.80
C ALA A 58 3.44 -16.37 -8.78
N ASP A 59 3.05 -17.57 -9.23
CA ASP A 59 2.63 -18.71 -8.41
C ASP A 59 1.55 -18.27 -7.41
N VAL A 60 0.37 -17.95 -7.94
CA VAL A 60 -0.79 -17.41 -7.20
C VAL A 60 -2.10 -18.02 -7.67
N ASP A 61 -3.01 -18.28 -6.72
CA ASP A 61 -4.35 -18.80 -6.99
C ASP A 61 -5.36 -17.67 -7.27
N LEU A 62 -5.16 -16.51 -6.63
CA LEU A 62 -6.08 -15.38 -6.67
C LEU A 62 -5.34 -14.09 -6.99
N ILE A 63 -6.00 -13.22 -7.74
CA ILE A 63 -5.48 -11.91 -8.13
C ILE A 63 -6.47 -10.86 -7.66
N VAL A 64 -6.00 -9.97 -6.79
CA VAL A 64 -6.72 -8.73 -6.49
C VAL A 64 -6.25 -7.64 -7.42
N THR A 65 -7.21 -7.03 -8.12
CA THR A 65 -7.01 -5.83 -8.92
C THR A 65 -7.84 -4.70 -8.33
N GLY A 66 -7.44 -3.46 -8.64
CA GLY A 66 -8.22 -2.30 -8.26
C GLY A 66 -8.23 -1.27 -9.36
N THR A 67 -9.29 -0.47 -9.43
CA THR A 67 -9.31 0.75 -10.24
C THR A 67 -9.60 1.93 -9.35
N LEU A 68 -8.85 3.02 -9.55
CA LEU A 68 -8.99 4.26 -8.81
C LEU A 68 -9.43 5.38 -9.77
N LEU A 69 -10.44 6.11 -9.35
CA LEU A 69 -10.93 7.32 -10.01
C LEU A 69 -11.00 8.43 -8.97
N SER A 70 -10.37 9.58 -9.25
CA SER A 70 -10.49 10.77 -8.42
C SER A 70 -11.24 11.89 -9.15
N ALA A 71 -11.94 12.71 -8.37
CA ALA A 71 -12.55 13.95 -8.81
C ALA A 71 -12.53 14.97 -7.65
N GLY A 72 -11.51 15.83 -7.64
CA GLY A 72 -11.28 16.73 -6.50
C GLY A 72 -10.89 15.92 -5.26
N ASP A 73 -11.57 16.16 -4.14
CA ASP A 73 -11.30 15.46 -2.88
C ASP A 73 -11.96 14.08 -2.79
N GLU A 74 -12.81 13.71 -3.76
CA GLU A 74 -13.52 12.43 -3.77
C GLU A 74 -12.75 11.37 -4.57
N ILE A 75 -12.66 10.18 -3.99
CA ILE A 75 -11.99 9.01 -4.55
C ILE A 75 -13.00 7.88 -4.61
N ARG A 76 -13.14 7.28 -5.79
CA ARG A 76 -13.85 6.03 -6.00
C ARG A 76 -12.84 4.94 -6.30
N ILE A 77 -12.96 3.83 -5.57
CA ILE A 77 -12.20 2.61 -5.84
C ILE A 77 -13.16 1.48 -6.17
N VAL A 78 -12.79 0.70 -7.18
CA VAL A 78 -13.38 -0.62 -7.39
C VAL A 78 -12.29 -1.64 -7.14
N ALA A 79 -12.48 -2.49 -6.14
CA ALA A 79 -11.62 -3.63 -5.85
C ALA A 79 -12.26 -4.92 -6.40
N GLN A 80 -11.46 -5.77 -7.01
CA GLN A 80 -11.90 -7.00 -7.65
C GLN A 80 -11.01 -8.16 -7.22
N LEU A 81 -11.61 -9.32 -6.99
CA LEU A 81 -10.93 -10.58 -6.74
C LEU A 81 -11.22 -11.52 -7.92
N THR A 82 -10.17 -12.03 -8.53
CA THR A 82 -10.25 -12.89 -9.71
C THR A 82 -9.52 -14.20 -9.44
N ASP A 83 -10.16 -15.32 -9.76
CA ASP A 83 -9.52 -16.63 -9.81
C ASP A 83 -8.50 -16.67 -10.95
N ALA A 84 -7.23 -16.92 -10.62
CA ALA A 84 -6.12 -16.74 -11.55
C ALA A 84 -6.10 -17.83 -12.64
N ALA A 85 -6.55 -19.04 -12.32
CA ALA A 85 -6.56 -20.17 -13.25
C ALA A 85 -7.64 -20.02 -14.34
N SER A 86 -8.85 -19.61 -13.95
CA SER A 86 -9.99 -19.48 -14.85
C SER A 86 -10.20 -18.06 -15.40
N GLY A 87 -9.64 -17.04 -14.75
CA GLY A 87 -9.93 -15.64 -15.04
C GLY A 87 -11.31 -15.19 -14.56
N THR A 88 -11.97 -15.98 -13.70
CA THR A 88 -13.32 -15.69 -13.21
C THR A 88 -13.29 -14.62 -12.14
N LEU A 89 -14.04 -13.54 -12.34
CA LEU A 89 -14.28 -12.53 -11.30
C LEU A 89 -15.17 -13.15 -10.20
N THR A 90 -14.60 -13.40 -9.02
CA THR A 90 -15.31 -14.01 -7.89
C THR A 90 -15.93 -12.97 -6.98
N PHE A 91 -15.35 -11.78 -6.89
CA PHE A 91 -15.86 -10.68 -6.08
C PHE A 91 -15.52 -9.33 -6.70
N SER A 92 -16.42 -8.35 -6.54
CA SER A 92 -16.21 -6.97 -6.97
C SER A 92 -16.95 -6.03 -6.03
N GLN A 93 -16.23 -5.04 -5.49
CA GLN A 93 -16.78 -4.05 -4.58
C GLN A 93 -16.38 -2.64 -5.03
N SER A 94 -17.37 -1.75 -5.09
CA SER A 94 -17.14 -0.32 -5.33
C SER A 94 -17.31 0.44 -4.03
N MET A 95 -16.43 1.40 -3.81
CA MET A 95 -16.33 2.18 -2.58
C MET A 95 -16.00 3.63 -2.95
N GLN A 96 -16.50 4.56 -2.14
CA GLN A 96 -16.25 5.98 -2.35
C GLN A 96 -15.92 6.63 -1.01
N THR A 97 -14.86 7.42 -0.99
CA THR A 97 -14.40 8.13 0.20
C THR A 97 -13.75 9.45 -0.21
N SER A 98 -13.51 10.33 0.75
CA SER A 98 -12.65 11.48 0.51
C SER A 98 -11.17 11.12 0.71
N ILE A 99 -10.25 11.84 0.06
CA ILE A 99 -8.79 11.68 0.23
C ILE A 99 -8.38 11.75 1.70
N GLY A 100 -9.00 12.64 2.47
CA GLY A 100 -8.80 12.78 3.91
C GLY A 100 -9.33 11.62 4.74
N ASN A 101 -9.94 10.60 4.14
CA ASN A 101 -10.43 9.39 4.79
C ASN A 101 -9.92 8.12 4.09
N VAL A 102 -8.77 8.20 3.40
CA VAL A 102 -8.21 7.07 2.64
C VAL A 102 -7.86 5.85 3.51
N PHE A 103 -7.68 6.04 4.82
CA PHE A 103 -7.46 4.93 5.75
C PHE A 103 -8.67 4.00 5.85
N ARG A 104 -9.90 4.55 5.86
CA ARG A 104 -11.15 3.76 5.86
C ARG A 104 -11.24 2.86 4.63
N LEU A 105 -10.70 3.34 3.51
CA LEU A 105 -10.69 2.60 2.26
C LEU A 105 -9.85 1.33 2.37
N GLN A 106 -8.67 1.40 3.00
CA GLN A 106 -7.85 0.21 3.23
C GLN A 106 -8.56 -0.77 4.17
N ASP A 107 -9.12 -0.28 5.28
CA ASP A 107 -9.81 -1.12 6.26
C ASP A 107 -10.98 -1.85 5.62
N GLU A 108 -11.86 -1.10 4.95
CA GLU A 108 -13.03 -1.66 4.30
C GLU A 108 -12.64 -2.62 3.15
N ILE A 109 -11.62 -2.33 2.34
CA ILE A 109 -11.14 -3.27 1.30
C ILE A 109 -10.61 -4.54 1.96
N THR A 110 -9.83 -4.41 3.04
CA THR A 110 -9.26 -5.54 3.77
C THR A 110 -10.35 -6.43 4.35
N GLU A 111 -11.34 -5.84 5.02
CA GLU A 111 -12.50 -6.57 5.56
C GLU A 111 -13.31 -7.24 4.45
N CYS A 112 -13.57 -6.53 3.35
CA CYS A 112 -14.23 -7.10 2.18
C CYS A 112 -13.48 -8.31 1.61
N LEU A 113 -12.15 -8.23 1.47
CA LEU A 113 -11.33 -9.33 0.98
C LEU A 113 -11.31 -10.50 1.96
N VAL A 114 -11.15 -10.25 3.26
CA VAL A 114 -11.21 -11.30 4.30
C VAL A 114 -12.55 -12.05 4.25
N ASN A 115 -13.66 -11.31 4.10
CA ASN A 115 -14.99 -11.90 4.00
C ASN A 115 -15.20 -12.65 2.69
N ALA A 116 -14.76 -12.09 1.55
CA ALA A 116 -14.87 -12.74 0.23
C ALA A 116 -14.03 -14.03 0.15
N LEU A 117 -12.93 -14.10 0.90
CA LEU A 117 -12.07 -15.28 1.01
C LEU A 117 -12.54 -16.27 2.11
N GLU A 118 -13.64 -15.96 2.81
CA GLU A 118 -14.17 -16.73 3.94
C GLU A 118 -13.12 -17.07 5.01
N LEU A 119 -12.17 -16.16 5.25
CA LEU A 119 -11.05 -16.42 6.16
C LEU A 119 -11.52 -16.38 7.61
N ARG A 120 -11.19 -17.45 8.35
CA ARG A 120 -11.39 -17.50 9.80
C ARG A 120 -10.20 -16.85 10.50
N LEU A 121 -10.37 -15.61 10.91
CA LEU A 121 -9.34 -14.86 11.63
C LEU A 121 -9.34 -15.21 13.13
N SER A 122 -8.15 -15.43 13.68
CA SER A 122 -7.95 -15.45 15.14
C SER A 122 -8.08 -14.03 15.73
N ALA A 123 -8.33 -13.93 17.03
CA ALA A 123 -8.39 -12.63 17.72
C ALA A 123 -7.08 -11.82 17.59
N SER A 124 -5.94 -12.51 17.51
CA SER A 124 -4.64 -11.86 17.28
C SER A 124 -4.53 -11.28 15.87
N GLU A 125 -4.99 -11.99 14.85
CA GLU A 125 -4.98 -11.51 13.46
C GLU A 125 -5.94 -10.33 13.27
N GLN A 126 -7.13 -10.39 13.87
CA GLN A 126 -8.07 -9.25 13.89
C GLN A 126 -7.44 -8.01 14.52
N ARG A 127 -6.70 -8.17 15.63
CA ARG A 127 -5.99 -7.06 16.26
C ARG A 127 -4.87 -6.51 15.37
N MET A 128 -4.13 -7.38 14.68
CA MET A 128 -3.04 -6.98 13.80
C MET A 128 -3.54 -6.17 12.61
N LEU A 129 -4.65 -6.58 11.98
CA LEU A 129 -5.27 -5.81 10.90
C LEU A 129 -5.68 -4.41 11.35
N ARG A 130 -6.24 -4.27 12.56
CA ARG A 130 -6.65 -2.96 13.12
C ARG A 130 -5.50 -2.06 13.55
N GLN A 131 -4.29 -2.61 13.73
CA GLN A 131 -3.11 -1.86 14.16
C GLN A 131 -2.24 -1.37 12.99
N ASP A 132 -2.60 -1.72 11.76
CA ASP A 132 -1.82 -1.40 10.56
C ASP A 132 -2.17 -0.03 9.94
N VAL A 133 -2.93 0.78 10.69
CA VAL A 133 -3.44 2.09 10.26
C VAL A 133 -3.32 3.08 11.44
N PRO A 134 -2.92 4.35 11.21
CA PRO A 134 -2.82 5.35 12.26
C PRO A 134 -4.21 5.83 12.68
N SER A 135 -4.25 6.47 13.85
CA SER A 135 -5.46 7.06 14.42
C SER A 135 -5.87 8.39 13.78
N ASP A 136 -4.94 9.07 13.09
CA ASP A 136 -5.21 10.30 12.35
C ASP A 136 -5.09 10.10 10.82
N PRO A 137 -6.07 10.56 10.03
CA PRO A 137 -6.06 10.37 8.57
C PRO A 137 -4.92 11.10 7.85
N LYS A 138 -4.50 12.27 8.34
CA LYS A 138 -3.37 13.02 7.77
C LYS A 138 -2.06 12.30 8.05
N ALA A 139 -1.91 11.69 9.23
CA ALA A 139 -0.77 10.83 9.51
C ALA A 139 -0.70 9.70 8.48
N TYR A 140 -1.84 9.11 8.12
CA TYR A 140 -1.88 8.05 7.11
C TYR A 140 -1.52 8.53 5.72
N GLU A 141 -2.04 9.69 5.31
CA GLU A 141 -1.69 10.29 4.03
C GLU A 141 -0.17 10.54 3.93
N TYR A 142 0.44 11.10 4.98
CA TYR A 142 1.90 11.26 5.03
C TYR A 142 2.64 9.94 4.92
N TYR A 143 2.18 8.90 5.63
CA TYR A 143 2.74 7.56 5.56
C TYR A 143 2.69 6.97 4.14
N LEU A 144 1.54 7.03 3.49
CA LEU A 144 1.36 6.51 2.13
C LEU A 144 2.20 7.26 1.09
N ARG A 145 2.28 8.58 1.19
CA ARG A 145 3.18 9.39 0.35
C ARG A 145 4.65 9.06 0.61
N ALA A 146 5.02 8.83 1.86
CA ALA A 146 6.38 8.43 2.22
C ALA A 146 6.75 7.05 1.66
N ASN A 147 5.81 6.09 1.68
CA ASN A 147 6.00 4.76 1.07
C ASN A 147 6.35 4.86 -0.42
N LEU A 148 5.66 5.74 -1.17
CA LEU A 148 5.96 5.97 -2.59
C LEU A 148 7.44 6.35 -2.81
N PHE A 149 7.92 7.36 -2.07
CA PHE A 149 9.30 7.85 -2.20
C PHE A 149 10.34 6.89 -1.61
N SER A 150 9.96 6.04 -0.66
CA SER A 150 10.89 5.09 -0.04
C SER A 150 11.43 4.02 -1.01
N ASN A 151 10.76 3.84 -2.15
CA ASN A 151 11.18 2.90 -3.19
C ASN A 151 12.31 3.43 -4.09
N ASP A 152 12.57 4.75 -4.09
CA ASP A 152 13.68 5.36 -4.83
C ASP A 152 14.72 5.94 -3.86
N SER A 153 15.93 5.40 -3.88
CA SER A 153 17.04 5.86 -3.05
C SER A 153 17.34 7.36 -3.16
N ARG A 154 17.06 7.97 -4.32
CA ARG A 154 17.26 9.41 -4.56
C ARG A 154 16.24 10.28 -3.84
N GLN A 155 15.15 9.68 -3.37
CA GLN A 155 14.03 10.37 -2.71
C GLN A 155 13.90 10.00 -1.23
N TRP A 156 14.88 9.31 -0.64
CA TRP A 156 14.83 8.92 0.76
C TRP A 156 14.80 10.08 1.75
N ASP A 157 15.38 11.24 1.42
CA ASP A 157 15.21 12.44 2.23
C ASP A 157 13.75 12.91 2.27
N ALA A 158 13.06 12.93 1.11
CA ALA A 158 11.65 13.26 1.04
C ALA A 158 10.78 12.23 1.77
N ALA A 159 11.11 10.94 1.64
CA ALA A 159 10.45 9.87 2.38
C ALA A 159 10.62 10.06 3.90
N ARG A 160 11.85 10.31 4.37
CA ARG A 160 12.15 10.59 5.79
C ARG A 160 11.29 11.73 6.32
N ASP A 161 11.27 12.86 5.62
CA ASP A 161 10.59 14.06 6.10
C ASP A 161 9.07 13.84 6.20
N LEU A 162 8.49 13.04 5.30
CA LEU A 162 7.08 12.64 5.40
C LEU A 162 6.82 11.64 6.53
N TYR A 163 7.69 10.66 6.76
CA TYR A 163 7.55 9.78 7.93
C TYR A 163 7.68 10.55 9.24
N LEU A 164 8.54 11.57 9.31
CA LEU A 164 8.64 12.47 10.47
C LEU A 164 7.31 13.20 10.70
N ARG A 165 6.73 13.81 9.66
CA ARG A 165 5.40 14.43 9.77
C ARG A 165 4.31 13.44 10.18
N CYS A 166 4.41 12.19 9.73
CA CYS A 166 3.49 11.13 10.14
C CYS A 166 3.56 10.89 11.65
N VAL A 167 4.77 10.68 12.20
CA VAL A 167 4.94 10.42 13.64
C VAL A 167 4.76 11.66 14.53
N ASP A 168 4.91 12.87 13.97
CA ASP A 168 4.56 14.11 14.67
C ASP A 168 3.05 14.23 14.89
N VAL A 169 2.25 13.75 13.92
CA VAL A 169 0.79 13.74 14.01
C VAL A 169 0.27 12.54 14.82
N ASP A 170 0.83 11.35 14.59
CA ASP A 170 0.51 10.14 15.36
C ASP A 170 1.78 9.44 15.87
N PRO A 171 2.25 9.80 17.08
CA PRO A 171 3.44 9.21 17.68
C PRO A 171 3.30 7.71 17.99
N CYS A 172 2.06 7.19 18.08
CA CYS A 172 1.79 5.80 18.41
C CYS A 172 1.78 4.89 17.18
N TYR A 173 1.88 5.44 15.98
CA TYR A 173 1.85 4.66 14.74
C TYR A 173 3.19 3.97 14.46
N ALA A 174 3.33 2.77 15.02
CA ALA A 174 4.54 1.95 14.94
C ALA A 174 5.07 1.69 13.52
N PRO A 175 4.25 1.46 12.48
CA PRO A 175 4.74 1.27 11.11
C PRO A 175 5.56 2.45 10.58
N ALA A 176 5.19 3.69 10.88
CA ALA A 176 5.95 4.86 10.46
C ALA A 176 7.33 4.94 11.13
N TRP A 177 7.41 4.62 12.42
CA TRP A 177 8.69 4.50 13.14
C TRP A 177 9.59 3.41 12.55
N ALA A 178 9.04 2.24 12.22
CA ALA A 178 9.79 1.15 11.61
C ALA A 178 10.38 1.54 10.24
N ARG A 179 9.59 2.22 9.40
CA ARG A 179 10.06 2.73 8.09
C ARG A 179 11.10 3.83 8.24
N LEU A 180 10.90 4.76 9.18
CA LEU A 180 11.85 5.83 9.47
C LEU A 180 13.21 5.28 9.95
N GLY A 181 13.20 4.29 10.85
CA GLY A 181 14.42 3.61 11.31
C GLY A 181 15.17 2.92 10.16
N ARG A 182 14.44 2.27 9.24
CA ARG A 182 15.03 1.69 8.03
C ARG A 182 15.69 2.75 7.16
N ILE A 183 15.03 3.89 6.93
CA ILE A 183 15.59 4.98 6.13
C ILE A 183 16.86 5.53 6.78
N TYR A 184 16.83 5.83 8.08
CA TYR A 184 18.03 6.32 8.78
C TYR A 184 19.19 5.33 8.70
N HIS A 185 18.93 4.03 8.91
CA HIS A 185 19.96 3.01 8.79
C HIS A 185 20.62 3.00 7.41
N VAL A 186 19.82 3.11 6.35
CA VAL A 186 20.33 3.04 4.98
C VAL A 186 21.00 4.35 4.56
N ILE A 187 20.44 5.51 4.93
CA ILE A 187 21.09 6.82 4.71
C ILE A 187 22.46 6.85 5.39
N ALA A 188 22.54 6.50 6.68
CA ALA A 188 23.80 6.50 7.42
C ALA A 188 24.86 5.54 6.83
N LYS A 189 24.41 4.44 6.21
CA LYS A 189 25.31 3.42 5.64
C LYS A 189 25.80 3.75 4.23
N TYR A 190 25.02 4.46 3.42
CA TYR A 190 25.28 4.58 1.98
C TYR A 190 25.29 6.01 1.43
N LEU A 191 24.74 6.98 2.16
CA LEU A 191 24.84 8.39 1.80
C LEU A 191 25.93 8.99 2.69
N PRO A 192 27.12 9.35 2.13
CA PRO A 192 28.18 9.92 2.93
C PRO A 192 27.62 11.15 3.66
N SER A 193 27.76 11.16 4.99
CA SER A 193 27.59 12.37 5.79
C SER A 193 28.46 13.43 5.13
N GLY A 194 27.83 14.39 4.44
CA GLY A 194 28.53 15.38 3.65
C GLY A 194 29.65 15.96 4.50
N THR A 195 30.89 15.71 4.07
CA THR A 195 32.09 16.31 4.63
C THR A 195 31.93 17.83 4.47
N LYS A 196 31.39 18.50 5.48
CA LYS A 196 31.72 19.90 5.74
C LYS A 196 33.07 19.91 6.43
N ASP A 197 34.12 19.46 5.74
CA ASP A 197 35.48 19.84 6.11
C ASP A 197 35.71 21.19 5.47
N GLY A 198 35.98 22.15 6.34
CA GLY A 198 36.34 23.49 5.96
C GLY A 198 37.59 23.50 5.09
N LEU A 199 37.61 24.42 4.15
CA LEU A 199 38.83 25.11 3.79
C LEU A 199 38.56 26.61 4.00
N GLN A 200 39.53 27.17 4.71
CA GLN A 200 39.69 28.55 5.19
C GLN A 200 39.52 29.59 4.09
#